data_AF-A0A7W9LZL2-F1
#
_entry.id   AF-A0A7W9LZL2-F1
#
_cell.length_a   1.000
_cell.length_b   1.000
_cell.length_c   1.000
_cell.angle_alpha   90.00
_cell.angle_beta   90.00
_cell.angle_gamma   90.00
#
_symmetry.space_group_name_H-M   'P 1'
#
loop_
_entity.id
_entity.type
_entity.pdbx_description
1 polymer ?
#
loop_
_entity_poly.entity_id
_entity_poly.type
_entity_poly.pdbx_seq_one_letter_code
_entity_poly.pdbx_strand_id
1 'polypeptide(L)'
;MAKTEKLDAPGRHLLSRLAEGDADVETEVAIFVRGRSAFSGTQLAALRDEGADVRTVAGDVLTATVKLASLPTLVEHDFVTQVQVSQALEYDADRQSGPYSDIE
;
A
#
# COMPACT_ATOMS: atom_id res chain seq x y z
N MET A 1 20.47 -2.16 6.33
CA MET A 1 19.63 -2.84 7.34
C MET A 1 18.22 -2.27 7.23
N ALA A 2 17.21 -3.12 7.36
CA ALA A 2 16.05 -3.21 6.47
C ALA A 2 15.02 -2.04 6.53
N LYS A 3 14.98 -1.20 5.49
CA LYS A 3 13.92 -0.19 5.25
C LYS A 3 12.53 -0.80 4.95
N THR A 4 12.42 -2.12 4.96
CA THR A 4 11.14 -2.86 4.98
C THR A 4 10.29 -2.56 6.22
N GLU A 5 10.83 -1.87 7.22
CA GLU A 5 10.06 -1.33 8.36
C GLU A 5 8.95 -0.35 7.95
N LYS A 6 9.14 0.38 6.83
CA LYS A 6 8.12 1.29 6.30
C LYS A 6 6.93 0.55 5.67
N LEU A 7 7.11 -0.72 5.34
CA LEU A 7 6.08 -1.56 4.75
C LEU A 7 5.26 -2.22 5.86
N ASP A 8 3.95 -2.23 5.70
CA ASP A 8 3.02 -2.90 6.58
C ASP A 8 3.18 -4.44 6.58
N ALA A 9 2.52 -5.09 7.54
CA ALA A 9 2.59 -6.56 7.65
C ALA A 9 2.05 -7.28 6.38
N PRO A 10 0.92 -6.85 5.77
CA PRO A 10 0.46 -7.39 4.50
C PRO A 10 1.51 -7.31 3.38
N GLY A 11 2.12 -6.15 3.18
CA GLY A 11 3.14 -5.98 2.15
C GLY A 11 4.38 -6.83 2.41
N ARG A 12 4.83 -6.93 3.67
CA ARG A 12 5.96 -7.82 4.03
C ARG A 12 5.65 -9.28 3.74
N HIS A 13 4.43 -9.73 4.06
CA HIS A 13 4.01 -11.10 3.77
C HIS A 13 3.99 -11.38 2.26
N LEU A 14 3.49 -10.45 1.44
CA LEU A 14 3.50 -10.58 -0.02
C LEU A 14 4.94 -10.64 -0.58
N LEU A 15 5.85 -9.83 -0.05
CA LEU A 15 7.26 -9.89 -0.44
C LEU A 15 7.92 -11.21 -0.04
N SER A 16 7.58 -11.77 1.13
CA SER A 16 8.05 -13.11 1.52
C SER A 16 7.56 -14.18 0.56
N ARG A 17 6.27 -14.16 0.20
CA ARG A 17 5.72 -15.10 -0.80
C ARG A 17 6.37 -14.95 -2.17
N LEU A 18 6.68 -13.73 -2.59
CA LEU A 18 7.41 -13.48 -3.83
C LEU A 18 8.81 -14.11 -3.79
N ALA A 19 9.53 -13.95 -2.68
CA ALA A 19 10.86 -14.54 -2.49
C ALA A 19 10.84 -16.08 -2.44
N GLU A 20 9.74 -16.66 -1.97
CA GLU A 20 9.49 -18.11 -1.94
C GLU A 20 9.03 -18.67 -3.31
N GLY A 21 8.73 -17.79 -4.28
CA GLY A 21 8.22 -18.18 -5.59
C GLY A 21 6.70 -18.43 -5.64
N ASP A 22 5.99 -18.10 -4.56
CA ASP A 22 4.55 -18.30 -4.38
C ASP A 22 3.70 -17.10 -4.84
N ALA A 23 4.34 -16.05 -5.37
CA ALA A 23 3.70 -14.88 -5.96
C ALA A 23 4.43 -14.46 -7.24
N ASP A 24 3.71 -13.84 -8.19
CA ASP A 24 4.29 -13.35 -9.45
C ASP A 24 4.88 -11.94 -9.26
N VAL A 25 6.08 -11.70 -9.81
CA VAL A 25 6.73 -10.38 -9.84
C VAL A 25 5.89 -9.33 -10.56
N GLU A 26 5.06 -9.76 -11.51
CA GLU A 26 4.16 -8.91 -12.29
C GLU A 26 2.83 -8.63 -11.57
N THR A 27 2.59 -9.22 -10.39
CA THR A 27 1.37 -8.97 -9.61
C THR A 27 1.24 -7.49 -9.29
N GLU A 28 0.15 -6.86 -9.73
CA GLU A 28 -0.16 -5.48 -9.36
C GLU A 28 -0.85 -5.42 -7.98
N VAL A 29 -0.38 -4.50 -7.14
CA VAL A 29 -0.93 -4.24 -5.81
C VAL A 29 -1.31 -2.77 -5.68
N ALA A 30 -2.49 -2.51 -5.13
CA ALA A 30 -2.91 -1.17 -4.75
C ALA A 30 -2.26 -0.80 -3.41
N ILE A 31 -1.67 0.38 -3.34
CA ILE A 31 -0.94 0.85 -2.17
C ILE A 31 -1.40 2.24 -1.73
N PHE A 32 -1.28 2.46 -0.43
CA PHE A 32 -1.25 3.77 0.20
C PHE A 32 0.19 4.11 0.56
N VAL A 33 0.64 5.32 0.22
CA VAL A 33 1.97 5.81 0.57
C VAL A 33 1.82 7.09 1.37
N ARG A 34 2.50 7.13 2.52
CA ARG A 34 2.65 8.34 3.32
C ARG A 34 4.03 8.92 3.12
N GLY A 35 4.08 10.19 2.75
CA GLY A 35 5.26 11.01 2.66
C GLY A 35 5.63 11.61 4.03
N ARG A 36 6.83 12.18 4.12
CA ARG A 36 7.24 13.03 5.24
C ARG A 36 6.53 14.39 5.21
N SER A 37 6.16 14.83 4.02
CA SER A 37 5.46 16.08 3.70
C SER A 37 4.65 15.86 2.43
N ALA A 38 3.92 16.90 2.00
CA ALA A 38 3.29 16.89 0.69
C ALA A 38 4.30 16.58 -0.42
N PHE A 39 3.90 15.72 -1.36
CA PHE A 39 4.77 15.27 -2.44
C PHE A 39 5.00 16.39 -3.45
N SER A 40 6.27 16.67 -3.76
CA SER A 40 6.64 17.59 -4.83
C SER A 40 6.48 16.93 -6.21
N GLY A 41 6.43 17.74 -7.27
CA GLY A 41 6.36 17.22 -8.64
C GLY A 41 7.51 16.27 -8.99
N THR A 42 8.72 16.55 -8.52
CA THR A 42 9.89 15.68 -8.72
C THR A 42 9.76 14.35 -7.99
N GLN A 43 9.22 14.36 -6.77
CA GLN A 43 8.99 13.12 -6.01
C GLN A 43 7.92 12.26 -6.69
N LEU A 44 6.84 12.86 -7.18
CA LEU A 44 5.81 12.14 -7.93
C LEU A 44 6.34 11.58 -9.25
N ALA A 45 7.23 12.31 -9.94
CA ALA A 45 7.86 11.82 -11.16
C ALA A 45 8.76 10.60 -10.86
N ALA A 46 9.59 10.66 -9.82
CA ALA A 46 10.44 9.53 -9.43
C ALA A 46 9.62 8.26 -9.12
N LEU A 47 8.51 8.39 -8.39
CA LEU A 47 7.62 7.26 -8.12
C LEU A 47 7.03 6.66 -9.41
N ARG A 48 6.65 7.50 -10.38
CA ARG A 48 6.12 7.05 -11.69
C ARG A 48 7.17 6.36 -12.54
N ASP A 49 8.40 6.89 -12.55
CA ASP A 49 9.52 6.29 -13.28
C ASP A 49 9.88 4.90 -12.72
N GLU A 50 9.56 4.64 -11.45
CA GLU A 50 9.70 3.34 -10.78
C GLU A 50 8.48 2.42 -10.94
N GLY A 51 7.52 2.81 -11.78
CA GLY A 51 6.36 2.00 -12.15
C GLY A 51 5.14 2.18 -11.25
N ALA A 52 5.06 3.26 -10.47
CA ALA A 52 3.84 3.59 -9.74
C ALA A 52 2.82 4.33 -10.62
N ASP A 53 1.66 3.72 -10.82
CA ASP A 53 0.48 4.38 -11.35
C ASP A 53 -0.22 5.16 -10.23
N VAL A 54 0.18 6.41 -10.05
CA VAL A 54 -0.36 7.30 -9.00
C VAL A 54 -1.76 7.79 -9.37
N ARG A 55 -2.77 7.38 -8.59
CA ARG A 55 -4.18 7.70 -8.84
C ARG A 55 -4.67 8.94 -8.10
N THR A 56 -4.31 9.07 -6.82
CA THR A 56 -4.76 10.19 -5.98
C THR A 56 -3.61 10.71 -5.13
N VAL A 57 -3.52 12.03 -4.96
CA VAL A 57 -2.60 12.70 -4.04
C VAL A 57 -3.39 13.66 -3.17
N ALA A 58 -3.28 13.53 -1.87
CA ALA A 58 -3.96 14.33 -0.86
C ALA A 58 -2.97 14.71 0.25
N GLY A 59 -2.35 15.88 0.13
CA GLY A 59 -1.32 16.32 1.09
C GLY A 59 -0.10 15.40 1.08
N ASP A 60 0.26 14.88 2.27
CA ASP A 60 1.35 13.93 2.48
C ASP A 60 0.95 12.47 2.19
N VAL A 61 -0.22 12.22 1.61
CA VAL A 61 -0.71 10.88 1.32
C VAL A 61 -1.01 10.72 -0.16
N LEU A 62 -0.66 9.57 -0.75
CA LEU A 62 -1.06 9.19 -2.09
C LEU A 62 -1.54 7.74 -2.16
N THR A 63 -2.29 7.45 -3.22
CA THR A 63 -2.67 6.10 -3.62
C THR A 63 -2.08 5.79 -4.98
N ALA A 64 -1.57 4.57 -5.13
CA ALA A 64 -1.00 4.12 -6.40
C ALA A 64 -1.25 2.63 -6.61
N THR A 65 -1.11 2.19 -7.85
CA THR A 65 -0.95 0.77 -8.20
C THR A 65 0.49 0.55 -8.63
N VAL A 66 1.12 -0.51 -8.13
CA VAL A 66 2.53 -0.85 -8.42
C VAL A 66 2.67 -2.34 -8.63
N LYS A 67 3.69 -2.76 -9.38
CA LYS A 67 4.10 -4.17 -9.37
C LYS A 67 4.66 -4.55 -8.01
N LEU A 68 4.40 -5.77 -7.57
CA LEU A 68 4.86 -6.29 -6.28
C LEU A 68 6.39 -6.21 -6.16
N ALA A 69 7.10 -6.48 -7.25
CA ALA A 69 8.56 -6.36 -7.32
C ALA A 69 9.09 -4.94 -7.14
N SER A 70 8.27 -3.89 -7.32
CA SER A 70 8.68 -2.48 -7.13
C SER A 70 8.57 -2.00 -5.68
N LEU A 71 7.86 -2.72 -4.81
CA LEU A 71 7.69 -2.32 -3.40
C LEU A 71 9.00 -2.08 -2.64
N PRO A 72 10.07 -2.90 -2.80
CA PRO A 72 11.33 -2.65 -2.13
C PRO A 72 11.95 -1.29 -2.53
N THR A 73 11.91 -0.93 -3.81
CA THR A 73 12.44 0.36 -4.30
C THR A 73 11.64 1.53 -3.75
N LEU A 74 10.31 1.39 -3.70
CA LEU A 74 9.41 2.42 -3.16
C LEU A 74 9.70 2.78 -1.69
N VAL A 75 10.02 1.80 -0.85
CA VAL A 75 10.35 2.05 0.57
C VAL A 75 11.76 2.64 0.76
N GLU A 76 12.61 2.59 -0.26
CA GLU A 76 13.97 3.14 -0.20
C GLU A 76 13.98 4.68 -0.15
N HIS A 77 12.95 5.33 -0.71
CA HIS A 77 12.85 6.79 -0.74
C HIS A 77 12.80 7.42 0.66
N ASP A 78 13.70 8.37 0.92
CA ASP A 78 13.78 9.05 2.22
C ASP A 78 12.56 9.94 2.52
N PHE A 79 11.86 10.38 1.46
CA PHE A 79 10.62 11.13 1.57
C PHE A 79 9.41 10.24 1.87
N VAL A 80 9.51 8.92 1.73
CA VAL A 80 8.48 7.95 2.11
C VAL A 80 8.66 7.55 3.58
N THR A 81 7.59 7.66 4.36
CA THR A 81 7.56 7.28 5.78
C THR A 81 6.81 5.97 6.01
N GLN A 82 5.82 5.66 5.16
CA GLN A 82 5.03 4.44 5.28
C GLN A 82 4.46 4.01 3.93
N VAL A 83 4.37 2.69 3.71
CA VAL A 83 3.66 2.06 2.59
C VAL A 83 2.72 1.00 3.16
N GLN A 84 1.46 1.06 2.75
CA GLN A 84 0.43 0.09 3.13
C GLN A 84 -0.13 -0.57 1.88
N VAL A 85 -0.23 -1.89 1.88
CA VAL A 85 -0.90 -2.62 0.80
C VAL A 85 -2.40 -2.64 1.09
N SER A 86 -3.18 -2.18 0.12
CA SER A 86 -4.64 -2.16 0.24
C SER A 86 -5.18 -3.58 0.26
N GLN A 87 -6.07 -3.87 1.20
CA GLN A 87 -6.77 -5.14 1.29
C GLN A 87 -8.23 -4.97 0.88
N ALA A 88 -8.84 -6.06 0.42
CA ALA A 88 -10.28 -6.07 0.21
C ALA A 88 -10.99 -5.78 1.54
N LEU A 89 -12.01 -4.93 1.49
CA LEU A 89 -12.90 -4.74 2.64
C LEU A 89 -13.81 -5.96 2.69
N GLU A 90 -13.62 -6.80 3.71
CA GLU A 90 -14.55 -7.87 4.01
C GLU A 90 -15.69 -7.33 4.88
N TYR A 91 -16.92 -7.68 4.50
CA TYR A 91 -18.10 -7.34 5.30
C TYR A 91 -18.16 -8.28 6.50
N ASP A 92 -17.92 -7.73 7.70
CA ASP A 92 -18.05 -8.47 8.96
C ASP A 92 -19.53 -8.56 9.36
N ALA A 93 -20.19 -9.65 8.94
CA ALA A 93 -21.61 -9.89 9.20
C ALA A 93 -21.90 -10.16 10.70
N ASP A 94 -20.92 -10.54 11.50
CA ASP A 94 -21.11 -10.92 12.91
C ASP A 94 -21.18 -9.71 13.87
N ARG A 95 -20.94 -8.50 13.35
CA ARG A 95 -20.93 -7.27 14.16
C ARG A 95 -22.30 -6.59 14.31
N GLN A 96 -23.38 -7.15 13.74
CA GLN A 96 -24.76 -6.66 13.86
C GLN A 96 -25.63 -7.51 14.81
N SER A 97 -25.13 -7.83 16.01
CA SER A 97 -26.02 -8.13 17.14
C SER A 97 -26.25 -6.86 17.96
N GLY A 98 -26.88 -5.86 17.34
CA GLY A 98 -27.28 -4.59 17.97
C GLY A 98 -28.81 -4.51 18.08
N PRO A 99 -29.37 -3.80 19.07
CA PRO A 99 -30.72 -4.00 19.61
C PRO A 99 -31.84 -3.33 18.79
N TYR A 100 -31.84 -3.49 17.47
CA TYR A 100 -32.89 -2.95 16.60
C TYR A 100 -33.71 -4.06 15.95
N SER A 101 -34.06 -5.08 16.73
CA SER A 101 -34.97 -6.16 16.30
C SER A 101 -36.44 -5.90 16.63
N ASP A 102 -36.79 -4.78 17.27
CA ASP A 102 -38.16 -4.51 17.72
C ASP A 102 -38.73 -3.21 17.10
N ILE A 103 -38.95 -3.22 15.78
CA ILE A 103 -39.93 -2.34 15.15
C ILE A 103 -40.81 -3.21 14.27
N GLU A 104 -41.82 -3.82 14.89
CA GLU A 104 -43.05 -4.28 14.23
C GLU A 104 -44.11 -3.18 14.25
#